data_AF-A0A830CPJ0-F1
#
_entry.id   AF-A0A830CPJ0-F1
#
_cell.length_a   1.000
_cell.length_b   1.000
_cell.length_c   1.000
_cell.angle_alpha   90.00
_cell.angle_beta   90.00
_cell.angle_gamma   90.00
#
_symmetry.space_group_name_H-M   'P 1'
#
loop_
_entity.id
_entity.type
_entity.pdbx_description
1 polymer ?
#
loop_
_entity_poly.entity_id
_entity_poly.type
_entity_poly.pdbx_seq_one_letter_code
_entity_poly.pdbx_strand_id
1 'polypeptide(L)'
;MVSIETRTKSGHGLRETLCYRLFGELQVYRDRECTMMAQSCFKDGAVSLDGEIVKAKGLFSFGHWEPVIIFPVKNWSVAAQTSETLQLLEERNLGLMEINQQLDEQIKARSTKKTRRCIHISWQDEDLLPPVRVYPVEHSHHEMILLSCLLLTVG
;
A
#
# COMPACT_ATOMS: atom_id res chain seq x y z
N MET A 1 24.48 -13.98 -24.13
CA MET A 1 24.94 -12.64 -23.71
C MET A 1 24.44 -11.63 -24.74
N VAL A 2 23.49 -10.77 -24.37
CA VAL A 2 23.02 -9.71 -25.28
C VAL A 2 24.08 -8.60 -25.27
N SER A 3 24.79 -8.42 -26.38
CA SER A 3 25.78 -7.34 -26.50
C SER A 3 25.05 -6.00 -26.58
N ILE A 4 25.46 -5.05 -25.75
CA ILE A 4 25.00 -3.65 -25.81
C ILE A 4 25.44 -2.94 -27.10
N GLU A 5 26.35 -3.56 -27.85
CA GLU A 5 26.86 -3.05 -29.13
C GLU A 5 26.00 -3.47 -30.32
N THR A 6 25.09 -4.44 -30.13
CA THR A 6 24.20 -4.87 -31.21
C THR A 6 23.17 -3.78 -31.49
N ARG A 7 23.29 -3.17 -32.66
CA ARG A 7 22.41 -2.10 -33.12
C ARG A 7 21.77 -2.43 -34.47
N THR A 8 20.58 -1.89 -34.67
CA THR A 8 19.91 -1.87 -35.97
C THR A 8 20.67 -0.96 -36.95
N LYS A 9 20.34 -1.05 -38.26
CA LYS A 9 20.90 -0.16 -39.28
C LYS A 9 20.65 1.32 -39.00
N SER A 10 19.56 1.65 -38.30
CA SER A 10 19.24 3.02 -37.88
C SER A 10 19.85 3.42 -36.52
N GLY A 11 20.68 2.57 -35.92
CA GLY A 11 21.44 2.89 -34.70
C GLY A 11 20.73 2.61 -33.38
N HIS A 12 19.53 2.02 -33.38
CA HIS A 12 18.84 1.62 -32.13
C HIS A 12 19.37 0.29 -31.60
N GLY A 13 19.58 0.21 -30.28
CA GLY A 13 19.93 -0.99 -29.55
C GLY A 13 18.76 -1.96 -29.35
N LEU A 14 19.05 -3.10 -28.74
CA LEU A 14 18.08 -4.18 -28.52
C LEU A 14 17.03 -3.85 -27.46
N ARG A 15 17.35 -3.01 -26.48
CA ARG A 15 16.41 -2.66 -25.39
C ARG A 15 15.21 -1.91 -25.95
N GLU A 16 15.45 -0.86 -26.71
CA GLU A 16 14.42 0.00 -27.29
C GLU A 16 13.74 -0.59 -28.53
N THR A 17 14.26 -1.68 -29.09
CA THR A 17 13.67 -2.37 -30.24
C THR A 17 13.06 -3.72 -29.84
N LEU A 18 13.87 -4.75 -29.67
CA LEU A 18 13.41 -6.11 -29.42
C LEU A 18 12.75 -6.24 -28.04
N CYS A 19 13.42 -5.83 -26.96
CA CYS A 19 12.90 -6.01 -25.61
C CYS A 19 11.62 -5.21 -25.40
N TYR A 20 11.57 -3.96 -25.87
CA TYR A 20 10.37 -3.14 -25.78
C TYR A 20 9.20 -3.73 -26.59
N ARG A 21 9.44 -4.34 -27.75
CA ARG A 21 8.38 -5.03 -28.50
C ARG A 21 7.89 -6.31 -27.83
N LEU A 22 8.77 -7.02 -27.11
CA LEU A 22 8.42 -8.27 -26.42
C LEU A 22 7.68 -8.02 -25.09
N PHE A 23 8.12 -7.02 -24.32
CA PHE A 23 7.63 -6.80 -22.95
C PHE A 23 6.83 -5.51 -22.79
N GLY A 24 6.96 -4.52 -23.68
CA GLY A 24 6.30 -3.22 -23.51
C GLY A 24 6.66 -2.56 -22.17
N GLU A 25 5.65 -1.97 -21.53
CA GLU A 25 5.69 -1.38 -20.18
C GLU A 25 5.33 -2.39 -19.06
N LEU A 26 5.76 -3.66 -19.19
CA LEU A 26 5.51 -4.71 -18.20
C LEU A 26 6.02 -4.32 -16.81
N GLN A 27 5.16 -4.44 -15.80
CA GLN A 27 5.51 -4.20 -14.40
C GLN A 27 5.87 -5.51 -13.68
N VAL A 28 6.78 -5.42 -12.70
CA VAL A 28 7.17 -6.56 -11.85
C VAL A 28 6.84 -6.25 -10.40
N TYR A 29 6.07 -7.12 -9.75
CA TYR A 29 5.63 -7.00 -8.37
C TYR A 29 6.21 -8.11 -7.48
N ARG A 30 6.26 -7.85 -6.17
CA ARG A 30 6.76 -8.82 -5.19
C ARG A 30 5.90 -10.07 -5.15
N ASP A 31 4.60 -9.88 -5.06
CA ASP A 31 3.60 -10.93 -4.85
C ASP A 31 2.29 -10.55 -5.57
N ARG A 32 1.36 -11.50 -5.60
CA ARG A 32 0.04 -11.34 -6.18
C ARG A 32 -0.80 -10.22 -5.55
N GLU A 33 -0.68 -10.00 -4.24
CA GLU A 33 -1.46 -8.98 -3.54
C GLU A 33 -1.06 -7.57 -4.02
N CYS A 34 0.25 -7.34 -4.17
CA CYS A 34 0.78 -6.11 -4.76
C CYS A 34 0.25 -5.87 -6.18
N THR A 35 0.23 -6.91 -7.03
CA THR A 35 -0.31 -6.81 -8.40
C THR A 35 -1.80 -6.44 -8.39
N MET A 36 -2.58 -7.08 -7.52
CA MET A 36 -4.02 -6.83 -7.40
C MET A 36 -4.31 -5.40 -6.93
N MET A 37 -3.58 -4.90 -5.93
CA MET A 37 -3.71 -3.51 -5.49
C MET A 37 -3.34 -2.50 -6.59
N ALA A 38 -2.46 -2.87 -7.51
CA ALA A 38 -1.99 -2.02 -8.60
C ALA A 38 -2.69 -2.27 -9.94
N GLN A 39 -3.77 -3.05 -9.97
CA GLN A 39 -4.42 -3.51 -11.21
C GLN A 39 -4.86 -2.37 -12.15
N SER A 40 -5.23 -1.22 -11.60
CA SER A 40 -5.64 -0.04 -12.37
C SER A 40 -4.47 0.83 -12.85
N CYS A 41 -3.24 0.56 -12.40
CA CYS A 41 -2.08 1.42 -12.60
C CYS A 41 -1.22 1.03 -13.81
N PHE A 42 -1.23 -0.25 -14.24
CA PHE A 42 -0.41 -0.72 -15.36
C PHE A 42 -1.22 -0.87 -16.66
N LYS A 43 -0.53 -0.76 -17.81
CA LYS A 43 -1.15 -0.77 -19.15
C LYS A 43 -0.97 -2.08 -19.91
N ASP A 44 0.27 -2.55 -20.01
CA ASP A 44 0.63 -3.67 -20.90
C ASP A 44 0.60 -5.04 -20.22
N GLY A 45 0.79 -5.06 -18.91
CA GLY A 45 0.72 -6.27 -18.10
C GLY A 45 1.56 -6.16 -16.83
N ALA A 46 1.47 -7.20 -16.02
CA ALA A 46 2.22 -7.34 -14.79
C ALA A 46 2.66 -8.79 -14.57
N VAL A 47 3.77 -8.98 -13.88
CA VAL A 47 4.20 -10.29 -13.37
C VAL A 47 4.57 -10.16 -11.90
N SER A 48 4.35 -11.20 -11.13
CA SER A 48 4.77 -11.25 -9.72
C SER A 48 5.82 -12.34 -9.50
N LEU A 49 6.67 -12.15 -8.48
CA LEU A 49 7.74 -13.10 -8.18
C LEU A 49 7.23 -14.43 -7.58
N ASP A 50 5.97 -14.48 -7.12
CA ASP A 50 5.27 -15.71 -6.75
C ASP A 50 4.64 -16.46 -7.96
N GLY A 51 4.80 -15.93 -9.18
CA GLY A 51 4.53 -16.64 -10.43
C GLY A 51 3.22 -16.29 -11.14
N GLU A 52 2.50 -15.25 -10.73
CA GLU A 52 1.34 -14.75 -11.47
C GLU A 52 1.80 -13.95 -12.69
N ILE A 53 1.11 -14.16 -13.82
CA ILE A 53 1.26 -13.34 -15.02
C ILE A 53 -0.10 -12.73 -15.36
N VAL A 54 -0.15 -11.41 -15.45
CA VAL A 54 -1.33 -10.63 -15.82
C VAL A 54 -1.09 -9.96 -17.17
N LYS A 55 -1.90 -10.32 -18.17
CA LYS A 55 -1.85 -9.70 -19.51
C LYS A 55 -2.67 -8.40 -19.53
N ALA A 56 -2.36 -7.47 -20.44
CA ALA A 56 -3.04 -6.17 -20.62
C ALA A 56 -4.59 -6.18 -20.54
N LYS A 57 -5.24 -7.28 -20.92
CA LYS A 57 -6.71 -7.44 -20.88
C LYS A 57 -7.24 -7.93 -19.51
N GLY A 58 -6.41 -7.92 -18.46
CA GLY A 58 -6.74 -8.51 -17.17
C GLY A 58 -6.84 -10.04 -17.20
N LEU A 59 -6.24 -10.70 -18.20
CA LEU A 59 -6.19 -12.15 -18.25
C LEU A 59 -5.05 -12.64 -17.36
N PHE A 60 -5.40 -13.43 -16.35
CA PHE A 60 -4.46 -14.01 -15.41
C PHE A 60 -4.01 -15.39 -15.89
N SER A 61 -2.74 -15.71 -15.68
CA SER A 61 -2.17 -17.05 -15.87
C SER A 61 -1.50 -17.47 -14.57
N PHE A 62 -1.94 -18.62 -14.06
CA PHE A 62 -1.45 -19.24 -12.83
C PHE A 62 -1.01 -20.66 -13.14
N GLY A 63 -0.09 -21.20 -12.34
CA GLY A 63 0.32 -22.59 -12.42
C GLY A 63 1.79 -22.79 -12.10
N HIS A 64 2.19 -24.06 -12.02
CA HIS A 64 3.58 -24.44 -11.92
C HIS A 64 4.18 -24.51 -13.32
N TRP A 65 5.19 -23.68 -13.59
CA TRP A 65 5.87 -23.60 -14.88
C TRP A 65 7.31 -24.07 -14.74
N GLU A 66 7.73 -25.01 -15.59
CA GLU A 66 9.12 -25.46 -15.68
C GLU A 66 9.67 -25.04 -17.06
N PRO A 67 10.30 -23.85 -17.16
CA PRO A 67 10.77 -23.33 -18.44
C PRO A 67 11.98 -24.11 -18.93
N VAL A 68 11.93 -24.59 -20.17
CA VAL A 68 13.06 -25.26 -20.84
C VAL A 68 14.15 -24.26 -21.24
N ILE A 69 13.78 -23.00 -21.49
CA ILE A 69 14.67 -21.93 -21.90
C ILE A 69 14.68 -20.84 -20.82
N ILE A 70 15.87 -20.50 -20.32
CA ILE A 70 16.05 -19.53 -19.24
C ILE A 70 17.04 -18.45 -19.69
N PHE A 71 16.82 -17.20 -19.25
CA PHE A 71 17.78 -16.13 -19.50
C PHE A 71 19.11 -16.44 -18.79
N PRO A 72 20.26 -16.33 -19.50
CA PRO A 72 21.55 -16.62 -18.90
C PRO A 72 21.89 -15.57 -17.83
N VAL A 73 22.22 -16.03 -16.62
CA VAL A 73 22.66 -15.17 -15.52
C VAL A 73 24.13 -14.81 -15.73
N LYS A 74 24.44 -13.51 -15.81
CA LYS A 74 25.83 -13.05 -15.77
C LYS A 74 26.29 -12.99 -14.32
N ASN A 75 27.35 -13.74 -13.97
CA ASN A 75 28.09 -13.56 -12.73
C ASN A 75 29.04 -12.35 -12.82
N TRP A 76 28.50 -11.16 -13.12
CA TRP A 76 29.26 -9.91 -13.07
C TRP A 76 29.41 -9.56 -11.59
N SER A 77 30.43 -10.15 -10.95
CA SER A 77 30.78 -10.02 -9.54
C SER A 77 29.68 -9.41 -8.67
N VAL A 78 28.77 -10.27 -8.22
CA VAL A 78 27.88 -10.01 -7.06
C VAL A 78 28.72 -9.64 -5.81
N ALA A 79 30.05 -9.59 -5.88
CA ALA A 79 30.94 -9.15 -4.83
C ALA A 79 31.46 -7.70 -4.96
N ALA A 80 31.49 -7.07 -6.14
CA ALA A 80 32.22 -5.80 -6.31
C ALA A 80 31.32 -4.54 -6.36
N GLN A 81 30.09 -4.64 -6.87
CA GLN A 81 29.13 -3.52 -6.90
C GLN A 81 28.06 -3.63 -5.81
N THR A 82 28.07 -4.71 -5.03
CA THR A 82 27.00 -5.03 -4.08
C THR A 82 27.16 -4.33 -2.75
N SER A 83 28.37 -4.12 -2.23
CA SER A 83 28.52 -3.46 -0.93
C SER A 83 27.97 -2.03 -0.92
N GLU A 84 28.36 -1.19 -1.90
CA GLU A 84 27.89 0.20 -1.99
C GLU A 84 26.38 0.26 -2.31
N THR A 85 25.90 -0.58 -3.23
CA THR A 85 24.47 -0.62 -3.59
C THR A 85 23.62 -1.11 -2.42
N LEU A 86 24.10 -2.09 -1.64
CA LEU A 86 23.39 -2.61 -0.47
C LEU A 86 23.40 -1.61 0.68
N GLN A 87 24.53 -0.93 0.93
CA GLN A 87 24.60 0.15 1.91
C GLN A 87 23.63 1.28 1.56
N LEU A 88 23.63 1.73 0.30
CA LEU A 88 22.68 2.73 -0.17
C LEU A 88 21.22 2.25 0.00
N LEU A 89 20.94 0.97 -0.27
CA LEU A 89 19.61 0.40 -0.05
C LEU A 89 19.23 0.44 1.43
N GLU A 90 20.14 0.07 2.32
CA GLU A 90 19.92 0.08 3.77
C GLU A 90 19.67 1.50 4.30
N GLU A 91 20.49 2.47 3.90
CA GLU A 91 20.30 3.89 4.22
C GLU A 91 18.94 4.40 3.74
N ARG A 92 18.55 4.06 2.50
CA ARG A 92 17.25 4.43 1.94
C ARG A 92 16.10 3.79 2.71
N ASN A 93 16.22 2.53 3.11
CA ASN A 93 15.21 1.84 3.88
C ASN A 93 15.05 2.45 5.28
N LEU A 94 16.16 2.83 5.93
CA LEU A 94 16.12 3.54 7.22
C LEU A 94 15.42 4.90 7.10
N GLY A 95 15.75 5.67 6.06
CA GLY A 95 15.06 6.95 5.80
C GLY A 95 13.56 6.78 5.55
N LEU A 96 13.15 5.72 4.84
CA LEU A 96 11.74 5.40 4.66
C LEU A 96 11.04 5.04 5.98
N MET A 97 11.70 4.29 6.87
CA MET A 97 11.17 3.96 8.20
C MET A 97 10.95 5.21 9.05
N GLU A 98 11.91 6.13 9.06
CA GLU A 98 11.81 7.38 9.81
C GLU A 98 10.65 8.25 9.31
N ILE A 99 10.50 8.39 7.99
CA ILE A 99 9.41 9.16 7.39
C ILE A 99 8.05 8.54 7.75
N ASN A 100 7.92 7.21 7.65
CA ASN A 100 6.68 6.52 7.98
C ASN A 100 6.33 6.66 9.47
N GLN A 101 7.31 6.59 10.36
CA GLN A 101 7.08 6.82 11.80
C GLN A 101 6.58 8.24 12.06
N GLN A 102 7.22 9.26 11.48
CA GLN A 102 6.79 10.64 11.62
C GLN A 102 5.36 10.85 11.09
N LEU A 103 5.02 10.20 9.97
CA LEU A 103 3.67 10.25 9.40
C LEU A 103 2.64 9.65 10.38
N ASP A 104 2.93 8.50 10.97
CA ASP A 104 2.05 7.84 11.94
C ASP A 104 1.83 8.68 13.19
N GLU A 105 2.88 9.29 13.72
CA GLU A 105 2.80 10.22 14.84
C GLU A 105 1.95 11.44 14.51
N GLN A 106 2.10 12.01 13.31
CA GLN A 106 1.27 13.12 12.87
C GLN A 106 -0.20 12.72 12.69
N ILE A 107 -0.48 11.52 12.15
CA ILE A 107 -1.84 11.00 12.01
C ILE A 107 -2.50 10.84 13.40
N LYS A 108 -1.78 10.27 14.38
CA LYS A 108 -2.25 10.12 15.77
C LYS A 108 -2.45 11.47 16.47
N ALA A 109 -1.53 12.41 16.29
CA ALA A 109 -1.66 13.75 16.86
C ALA A 109 -2.86 14.51 16.27
N ARG A 110 -3.14 14.32 14.98
CA ARG A 110 -4.32 14.92 14.32
C ARG A 110 -5.62 14.27 14.79
N SER A 111 -5.67 12.95 14.93
CA SER A 111 -6.87 12.26 15.43
C SER A 111 -7.19 12.66 16.87
N THR A 112 -6.21 12.68 17.76
CA THR A 112 -6.39 13.11 19.16
C THR A 112 -6.80 14.57 19.30
N LYS A 113 -6.20 15.49 18.51
CA LYS A 113 -6.63 16.91 18.47
C LYS A 113 -8.06 17.06 17.95
N LYS A 114 -8.45 16.28 16.93
CA LYS A 114 -9.83 16.27 16.41
C LYS A 114 -10.81 15.80 17.49
N THR A 115 -10.50 14.70 18.17
CA THR A 115 -11.32 14.17 19.28
C THR A 115 -11.42 15.17 20.43
N ARG A 116 -10.30 15.78 20.87
CA ARG A 116 -10.30 16.83 21.90
C ARG A 116 -11.13 18.05 21.50
N ARG A 117 -11.07 18.47 20.24
CA ARG A 117 -11.89 19.58 19.74
C ARG A 117 -13.37 19.22 19.73
N CYS A 118 -13.76 18.02 19.31
CA CYS A 118 -15.15 17.55 19.38
C CYS A 118 -15.67 17.50 20.82
N ILE A 119 -14.87 16.98 21.76
CA ILE A 119 -15.20 16.96 23.18
C ILE A 119 -15.32 18.39 23.72
N HIS A 120 -14.39 19.29 23.40
CA HIS A 120 -14.42 20.68 23.86
C HIS A 120 -15.67 21.43 23.38
N ILE A 121 -16.10 21.22 22.13
CA ILE A 121 -17.34 21.79 21.60
C ILE A 121 -18.54 21.24 22.38
N SER A 122 -18.61 19.94 22.66
CA SER A 122 -19.74 19.36 23.41
C SER A 122 -19.85 19.86 24.86
N TRP A 123 -18.74 20.21 25.53
CA TRP A 123 -18.79 20.79 26.88
C TRP A 123 -19.11 22.29 26.88
N GLN A 124 -18.89 23.01 25.78
CA GLN A 124 -19.25 24.43 25.67
C GLN A 124 -20.75 24.64 25.42
N ASP A 125 -21.44 23.65 24.85
CA ASP A 125 -22.90 23.70 24.62
C ASP A 125 -23.73 23.44 25.90
N GLU A 126 -23.18 22.73 26.89
CA GLU A 126 -23.84 22.47 28.20
C GLU A 126 -23.91 23.71 29.10
N ASP A 127 -22.99 24.67 28.96
CA ASP A 127 -22.95 25.91 29.76
C ASP A 127 -23.96 26.98 29.29
N LEU A 128 -24.67 26.74 28.19
CA LEU A 128 -25.76 27.60 27.68
C LEU A 128 -27.16 27.06 27.97
N LEU A 129 -27.28 25.88 28.59
CA LEU A 129 -28.57 25.33 28.98
C LEU A 129 -28.91 25.75 30.41
N PRO A 130 -30.09 26.35 30.67
CA PRO A 130 -30.48 26.72 32.02
C PRO A 130 -30.55 25.46 32.89
N PRO A 131 -30.29 25.56 34.21
CA PRO A 131 -30.24 24.40 35.10
C PRO A 131 -31.53 23.58 34.96
N VAL A 132 -31.39 22.34 34.49
CA VAL A 132 -32.49 21.40 34.33
C VAL A 132 -33.11 21.16 35.69
N ARG A 133 -34.30 21.72 35.94
CA ARG A 133 -35.14 21.29 37.06
C ARG A 133 -35.61 19.88 36.75
N VAL A 134 -35.06 18.91 37.47
CA VAL A 134 -35.58 17.55 37.50
C VAL A 134 -36.93 17.59 38.21
N TYR A 135 -38.02 17.50 37.45
CA TYR A 135 -39.33 17.17 38.00
C TYR A 135 -39.42 15.65 38.12
N PRO A 136 -39.93 15.10 39.23
CA PRO A 136 -40.14 13.66 39.35
C PRO A 136 -41.15 13.22 38.29
N VAL A 137 -40.69 12.41 37.33
CA VAL A 137 -41.54 11.76 36.33
C VAL A 137 -42.06 10.48 36.97
N GLU A 138 -43.37 10.38 37.14
CA GLU A 138 -44.03 9.14 37.57
C GLU A 138 -43.73 8.02 36.57
N HIS A 139 -43.14 6.95 37.08
CA HIS A 139 -42.62 5.85 36.29
C HIS A 139 -43.74 5.07 35.59
N SER A 140 -43.65 4.94 34.26
CA SER A 140 -44.30 3.88 33.50
C SER A 140 -43.26 2.88 33.02
N HIS A 141 -43.56 1.59 33.21
CA HIS A 141 -42.65 0.44 33.15
C HIS A 141 -41.93 0.18 31.80
N HIS A 142 -42.10 1.03 30.78
CA HIS A 142 -41.52 0.83 29.46
C HIS A 142 -40.13 1.47 29.25
N GLU A 143 -39.70 2.41 30.10
CA GLU A 143 -38.43 3.13 29.90
C GLU A 143 -37.20 2.42 30.50
N MET A 144 -37.39 1.38 31.32
CA MET A 144 -36.28 0.62 31.91
C MET A 144 -35.47 -0.22 30.91
N ILE A 145 -35.98 -0.43 29.69
CA ILE A 145 -35.30 -1.24 28.67
C ILE A 145 -34.21 -0.43 27.95
N LEU A 146 -34.38 0.88 27.75
CA LEU A 146 -33.43 1.69 26.99
C LEU A 146 -32.14 2.01 27.76
N LEU A 147 -32.20 2.11 29.10
CA LEU A 147 -31.02 2.31 29.94
C LEU A 147 -30.10 1.07 30.01
N SER A 148 -30.63 -0.14 29.80
CA SER A 148 -29.79 -1.34 29.71
C SER A 148 -28.97 -1.43 28.42
N CYS A 149 -29.43 -0.82 27.31
CA CYS A 149 -28.70 -0.84 26.04
C CYS A 149 -27.53 0.14 26.02
N LEU A 150 -27.60 1.26 26.75
CA LEU A 150 -26.49 2.22 26.81
C LEU A 150 -25.31 1.75 27.68
N LEU A 151 -25.55 0.90 28.68
CA LEU A 151 -24.50 0.39 29.57
C LEU A 151 -23.72 -0.80 28.99
N LEU A 152 -24.18 -1.41 27.88
CA LEU A 152 -23.51 -2.55 27.23
C LEU A 152 -22.60 -2.16 26.05
N THR A 153 -22.55 -0.90 25.65
CA THR A 153 -21.65 -0.40 24.58
C THR A 153 -20.42 0.34 25.11
N VAL A 154 -20.27 0.43 26.43
CA VAL A 154 -19.03 0.88 27.09
C VAL A 154 -18.53 -0.28 27.96
N GLY A 155 -17.95 -1.27 27.29
CA GLY A 155 -17.29 -2.44 27.87
C GLY A 155 -16.30 -2.99 26.85
#